data_AF-A0AAU0B7I6-F1
#
_entry.id   AF-A0AAU0B7I6-F1
#
_cell.length_a   1.000
_cell.length_b   1.000
_cell.length_c   1.000
_cell.angle_alpha   90.00
_cell.angle_beta   90.00
_cell.angle_gamma   90.00
#
_symmetry.space_group_name_H-M   'P 1'
#
loop_
_entity.id
_entity.type
_entity.pdbx_description
1 polymer ?
#
loop_
_entity_poly.entity_id
_entity_poly.type
_entity_poly.pdbx_seq_one_letter_code
_entity_poly.pdbx_strand_id
1 'polypeptide(L)'
;MRLSQFHLHTTKETPADAELVSHRLMLRAGMIRKLASGLYTWSPLGLRVLRKVEAIVREEMNRAGAVEVLFPTIQPRELWDATGRWEKFGGQLLKIKDRKEQEFCYSPTAEEAAAEFARQEINSYKQLPLNFYQIQTKFRDEIRPRFGVMRAREFLMKDAYSFHLTDEDMAREYDNMRAAYTRIFTRLGLEFRAVQADSGAIGGDASQEFHVIAASGEDSLAFSTASDYAANVETASAALSAPRAEVGEAMRQVETPTQKTCEDVAQLLGIALQRTVKSVAVMTEAGFVLVLVRGDHAVNEIKLGKVAGLAGYRMANEAEIRDHLGCEPGFLGPVNTARPVRVVADRDVAALADFVVGANVPGTHLVGVNWGRDLPEPDTVADVRNVIEGERAADGGELRLARGIEVGHVFQLGSQYAQALQATVIDENGKVAVMKMGCYGIGISRIVAAAIEQNHDDAGIIWPAPMAPWQVVVCVINPKQDPQVIAAAGALLDELTAAGIEAALDDRGLRPGAMFADMELLGIPHRVVVSERGLAAGTFEYRARTAEAAENLDKSGLFSRLER
;
A
#
# COMPACT_ATOMS: atom_id res chain seq x y z
N MET A 1 12.11 23.75 22.48
CA MET A 1 10.82 24.37 22.09
C MET A 1 9.95 24.57 23.33
N ARG A 2 9.23 25.70 23.49
CA ARG A 2 8.25 25.88 24.57
C ARG A 2 6.84 25.60 24.06
N LEU A 3 6.09 24.72 24.71
CA LEU A 3 4.75 24.32 24.24
C LEU A 3 3.71 25.42 24.43
N SER A 4 3.90 26.36 25.36
CA SER A 4 3.07 27.58 25.46
C SER A 4 3.17 28.49 24.22
N GLN A 5 4.26 28.38 23.45
CA GLN A 5 4.51 29.15 22.22
C GLN A 5 4.28 28.33 20.95
N PHE A 6 3.95 27.05 21.10
CA PHE A 6 3.69 26.14 20.00
C PHE A 6 2.19 25.95 19.81
N HIS A 7 1.72 25.91 18.56
CA HIS A 7 0.33 25.53 18.30
C HIS A 7 0.12 24.06 18.65
N LEU A 8 -0.49 23.82 19.81
CA LEU A 8 -0.86 22.49 20.29
C LEU A 8 -2.33 22.49 20.72
N HIS A 9 -3.16 21.79 19.96
CA HIS A 9 -4.58 21.64 20.26
C HIS A 9 -4.99 20.16 20.21
N THR A 10 -5.00 19.51 21.37
CA THR A 10 -5.46 18.13 21.53
C THR A 10 -6.97 18.08 21.77
N THR A 11 -7.61 17.01 21.31
CA THR A 11 -9.05 16.76 21.56
C THR A 11 -9.26 15.39 22.20
N LYS A 12 -10.24 15.31 23.09
CA LYS A 12 -10.67 14.04 23.71
C LYS A 12 -11.62 13.27 22.80
N GLU A 13 -12.49 13.99 22.11
CA GLU A 13 -13.48 13.43 21.21
C GLU A 13 -12.83 13.07 19.88
N THR A 14 -13.23 11.91 19.36
CA THR A 14 -12.89 11.47 18.01
C THR A 14 -14.09 11.75 17.10
N PRO A 15 -13.90 12.39 15.94
CA PRO A 15 -14.95 12.49 14.93
C PRO A 15 -15.48 11.10 14.54
N ALA A 16 -16.80 10.98 14.39
CA ALA A 16 -17.47 9.72 14.07
C ALA A 16 -17.08 9.15 12.69
N ASP A 17 -16.56 9.99 11.78
CA ASP A 17 -16.08 9.61 10.45
C ASP A 17 -14.64 9.08 10.43
N ALA A 18 -13.98 8.96 11.59
CA ALA A 18 -12.61 8.45 11.71
C ALA A 18 -12.57 6.94 12.03
N GLU A 19 -12.52 6.13 10.97
CA GLU A 19 -12.56 4.65 11.06
C GLU A 19 -11.25 4.00 11.53
N LEU A 20 -10.09 4.49 11.07
CA LEU A 20 -8.78 3.91 11.41
C LEU A 20 -8.10 4.59 12.59
N VAL A 21 -7.28 3.82 13.33
CA VAL A 21 -6.67 4.28 14.59
C VAL A 21 -5.76 5.48 14.37
N SER A 22 -4.92 5.44 13.35
CA SER A 22 -4.06 6.54 12.92
C SER A 22 -4.86 7.79 12.61
N HIS A 23 -5.96 7.68 11.87
CA HIS A 23 -6.82 8.83 11.57
C HIS A 23 -7.38 9.45 12.86
N ARG A 24 -7.89 8.61 13.78
CA ARG A 24 -8.38 9.06 15.10
C ARG A 24 -7.29 9.75 15.90
N LEU A 25 -6.11 9.13 16.01
CA LEU A 25 -5.00 9.64 16.81
C LEU A 25 -4.42 10.91 16.21
N MET A 26 -4.26 11.02 14.89
CA MET A 26 -3.77 12.24 14.23
C MET A 26 -4.74 13.42 14.45
N LEU A 27 -6.05 13.18 14.46
CA LEU A 27 -7.04 14.21 14.77
C LEU A 27 -6.96 14.62 16.25
N ARG A 28 -6.98 13.64 17.16
CA ARG A 28 -6.92 13.85 18.62
C ARG A 28 -5.63 14.53 19.07
N ALA A 29 -4.48 14.12 18.54
CA ALA A 29 -3.17 14.71 18.81
C ALA A 29 -3.02 16.11 18.21
N GLY A 30 -3.96 16.53 17.35
CA GLY A 30 -3.89 17.83 16.72
C GLY A 30 -2.95 17.90 15.54
N MET A 31 -2.55 16.78 14.92
CA MET A 31 -1.61 16.73 13.80
C MET A 31 -2.24 17.19 12.48
N ILE A 32 -3.52 16.88 12.28
CA ILE A 32 -4.26 17.23 11.06
C ILE A 32 -5.65 17.80 11.37
N ARG A 33 -6.18 18.60 10.45
CA ARG A 33 -7.57 19.07 10.45
C ARG A 33 -8.19 18.87 9.08
N LYS A 34 -9.40 18.33 9.04
CA LYS A 34 -10.16 18.16 7.80
C LYS A 34 -10.57 19.54 7.28
N LEU A 35 -10.13 19.88 6.07
CA LEU A 35 -10.57 21.08 5.34
C LEU A 35 -11.76 20.76 4.44
N ALA A 36 -11.71 19.61 3.76
CA ALA A 36 -12.82 19.02 3.00
C ALA A 36 -12.65 17.49 2.93
N SER A 37 -13.55 16.78 2.24
CA SER A 37 -13.37 15.34 2.01
C SER A 37 -12.05 15.04 1.31
N GLY A 38 -11.20 14.23 1.95
CA GLY A 38 -9.86 13.90 1.43
C GLY A 38 -8.86 15.06 1.40
N LEU A 39 -9.14 16.21 2.03
CA LEU A 39 -8.24 17.37 2.09
C LEU A 39 -7.94 17.72 3.54
N TYR A 40 -6.67 17.68 3.93
CA TYR A 40 -6.24 17.85 5.32
C TYR A 40 -5.19 18.95 5.45
N THR A 41 -5.42 19.86 6.39
CA THR A 41 -4.40 20.80 6.87
C THR A 41 -3.49 20.07 7.85
N TRP A 42 -2.19 20.06 7.57
CA TRP A 42 -1.16 19.63 8.53
C TRP A 42 -0.87 20.76 9.51
N SER A 43 -1.14 20.54 10.80
CA SER A 43 -0.77 21.51 11.84
C SER A 43 0.75 21.53 12.05
N PRO A 44 1.30 22.49 12.81
CA PRO A 44 2.73 22.50 13.13
C PRO A 44 3.27 21.19 13.71
N LEU A 45 2.47 20.46 14.52
CA LEU A 45 2.87 19.16 15.06
C LEU A 45 2.98 18.11 13.96
N GLY A 46 1.93 17.95 13.16
CA GLY A 46 1.90 16.96 12.09
C GLY A 46 2.93 17.27 11.01
N LEU A 47 3.07 18.54 10.65
CA LEU A 47 4.05 19.01 9.68
C LEU A 47 5.49 18.72 10.15
N ARG A 48 5.79 18.87 11.44
CA ARG A 48 7.12 18.53 11.98
C ARG A 48 7.46 17.05 11.77
N VAL A 49 6.52 16.15 12.02
CA VAL A 49 6.70 14.70 11.75
C VAL A 49 6.85 14.45 10.24
N LEU A 50 5.98 15.05 9.42
CA LEU A 50 6.03 14.92 7.97
C LEU A 50 7.40 15.32 7.40
N ARG A 51 7.99 16.43 7.90
CA ARG A 51 9.31 16.90 7.46
C ARG A 51 10.46 16.00 7.92
N LYS A 52 10.34 15.28 9.04
CA LYS A 52 11.33 14.28 9.45
C LYS A 52 11.35 13.08 8.50
N VAL A 53 10.17 12.59 8.12
CA VAL A 53 10.03 11.53 7.11
C VAL A 53 10.65 11.98 5.79
N GLU A 54 10.28 13.19 5.35
CA GLU A 54 10.80 13.79 4.13
C GLU A 54 12.33 13.90 4.14
N ALA A 55 12.93 14.33 5.26
CA ALA A 55 14.38 14.46 5.38
C ALA A 55 15.10 13.12 5.19
N ILE A 56 14.63 12.05 5.86
CA ILE A 56 15.21 10.71 5.71
C ILE A 56 15.10 10.21 4.27
N VAL A 57 13.93 10.43 3.64
CA VAL A 57 13.74 10.06 2.23
C VAL A 57 14.71 10.81 1.34
N ARG A 58 14.82 12.14 1.49
CA ARG A 58 15.76 12.98 0.72
C ARG A 58 17.21 12.51 0.88
N GLU A 59 17.64 12.25 2.11
CA GLU A 59 19.00 11.76 2.38
C GLU A 59 19.30 10.44 1.67
N GLU A 60 18.39 9.47 1.71
CA GLU A 60 18.60 8.17 1.06
C GLU A 60 18.49 8.20 -0.46
N MET A 61 17.64 9.08 -1.01
CA MET A 61 17.57 9.32 -2.46
C MET A 61 18.87 9.96 -2.95
N ASN A 62 19.38 10.97 -2.25
CA ASN A 62 20.66 11.61 -2.57
C ASN A 62 21.82 10.62 -2.44
N ARG A 63 21.82 9.77 -1.38
CA ARG A 63 22.80 8.70 -1.19
C ARG A 63 22.78 7.68 -2.32
N ALA A 64 21.61 7.44 -2.92
CA ALA A 64 21.46 6.55 -4.07
C ALA A 64 21.86 7.20 -5.41
N GLY A 65 22.24 8.48 -5.42
CA GLY A 65 22.63 9.22 -6.62
C GLY A 65 21.48 9.87 -7.38
N ALA A 66 20.26 9.85 -6.84
CA ALA A 66 19.14 10.57 -7.43
C ALA A 66 19.26 12.08 -7.15
N VAL A 67 18.82 12.89 -8.10
CA VAL A 67 18.96 14.36 -8.07
C VAL A 67 17.59 15.00 -7.88
N GLU A 68 17.47 15.87 -6.87
CA GLU A 68 16.19 16.51 -6.57
C GLU A 68 15.86 17.60 -7.61
N VAL A 69 14.63 17.56 -8.12
CA VAL A 69 14.01 18.50 -9.06
C VAL A 69 12.62 18.86 -8.54
N LEU A 70 11.98 19.89 -9.10
CA LEU A 70 10.59 20.22 -8.79
C LEU A 70 9.83 20.55 -10.09
N PHE A 71 9.01 19.62 -10.55
CA PHE A 71 8.16 19.84 -11.72
C PHE A 71 6.94 20.72 -11.34
N PRO A 72 6.25 21.36 -12.29
CA PRO A 72 4.96 21.97 -12.02
C PRO A 72 3.86 20.91 -11.73
N THR A 73 2.97 21.18 -10.77
CA THR A 73 1.78 20.35 -10.52
C THR A 73 0.66 20.60 -11.52
N ILE A 74 0.59 21.80 -12.09
CA ILE A 74 -0.36 22.12 -13.14
C ILE A 74 0.28 21.73 -14.47
N GLN A 75 -0.26 20.70 -15.12
CA GLN A 75 0.33 20.12 -16.32
C GLN A 75 -0.62 20.26 -17.52
N PRO A 76 -0.10 20.63 -18.70
CA PRO A 76 -0.90 20.84 -19.90
C PRO A 76 -1.50 19.52 -20.41
N ARG A 77 -2.74 19.58 -20.91
CA ARG A 77 -3.47 18.43 -21.47
C ARG A 77 -2.68 17.71 -22.56
N GLU A 78 -1.95 18.46 -23.38
CA GLU A 78 -1.22 17.95 -24.55
C GLU A 78 -0.20 16.86 -24.18
N LEU A 79 0.46 16.96 -23.03
CA LEU A 79 1.40 15.93 -22.56
C LEU A 79 0.69 14.62 -22.19
N TRP A 80 -0.50 14.73 -21.60
CA TRP A 80 -1.31 13.60 -21.16
C TRP A 80 -2.09 12.94 -22.31
N ASP A 81 -2.45 13.72 -23.33
CA ASP A 81 -3.01 13.20 -24.57
C ASP A 81 -1.94 12.41 -25.35
N ALA A 82 -0.69 12.88 -25.38
CA ALA A 82 0.40 12.18 -26.06
C ALA A 82 0.64 10.77 -25.50
N THR A 83 0.50 10.57 -24.19
CA THR A 83 0.61 9.25 -23.54
C THR A 83 -0.73 8.48 -23.53
N GLY A 84 -1.81 9.11 -23.99
CA GLY A 84 -3.17 8.59 -23.93
C GLY A 84 -3.74 8.49 -22.51
N ARG A 85 -3.04 9.02 -21.49
CA ARG A 85 -3.45 8.91 -20.09
C ARG A 85 -4.54 9.92 -19.72
N TRP A 86 -4.73 11.00 -20.46
CA TRP A 86 -5.81 11.95 -20.22
C TRP A 86 -7.20 11.29 -20.13
N GLU A 87 -7.46 10.31 -20.98
CA GLU A 87 -8.69 9.52 -20.97
C GLU A 87 -8.59 8.28 -20.09
N LYS A 88 -7.46 7.55 -20.13
CA LYS A 88 -7.28 6.30 -19.34
C LYS A 88 -7.36 6.54 -17.83
N PHE A 89 -6.90 7.69 -17.34
CA PHE A 89 -6.94 8.03 -15.91
C PHE A 89 -8.37 8.42 -15.45
N GLY A 90 -9.26 8.70 -16.40
CA GLY A 90 -10.69 8.89 -16.17
C GLY A 90 -11.02 9.96 -15.11
N GLY A 91 -11.99 9.66 -14.26
CA GLY A 91 -12.50 10.57 -13.24
C GLY A 91 -11.52 10.86 -12.08
N GLN A 92 -10.43 10.11 -11.96
CA GLN A 92 -9.42 10.37 -10.91
C GLN A 92 -8.50 11.55 -11.26
N LEU A 93 -8.45 11.96 -12.53
CA LEU A 93 -7.65 13.08 -12.99
C LEU A 93 -8.43 14.39 -12.79
N LEU A 94 -7.94 15.27 -11.91
CA LEU A 94 -8.55 16.58 -11.72
C LEU A 94 -8.24 17.48 -12.92
N LYS A 95 -9.21 17.60 -13.83
CA LYS A 95 -9.15 18.47 -15.02
C LYS A 95 -9.56 19.89 -14.66
N ILE A 96 -8.78 20.87 -15.11
CA ILE A 96 -8.95 22.30 -14.82
C ILE A 96 -8.81 23.11 -16.11
N LYS A 97 -9.52 24.23 -16.18
CA LYS A 97 -9.41 25.19 -17.28
C LYS A 97 -8.90 26.52 -16.77
N ASP A 98 -8.02 27.15 -17.53
CA ASP A 98 -7.59 28.51 -17.26
C ASP A 98 -8.58 29.53 -17.83
N ARG A 99 -8.33 30.83 -17.62
CA ARG A 99 -9.18 31.93 -18.11
C ARG A 99 -9.25 32.05 -19.65
N LYS A 100 -8.39 31.32 -20.38
CA LYS A 100 -8.36 31.27 -21.84
C LYS A 100 -8.99 29.97 -22.35
N GLU A 101 -9.66 29.21 -21.49
CA GLU A 101 -10.23 27.89 -21.78
C GLU A 101 -9.19 26.82 -22.17
N GLN A 102 -7.90 27.05 -21.85
CA GLN A 102 -6.88 26.01 -22.02
C GLN A 102 -7.01 24.98 -20.91
N GLU A 103 -6.90 23.70 -21.27
CA GLU A 103 -7.06 22.57 -20.36
C GLU A 103 -5.74 22.11 -19.76
N PHE A 104 -5.77 21.89 -18.46
CA PHE A 104 -4.68 21.35 -17.65
C PHE A 104 -5.23 20.26 -16.74
N CYS A 105 -4.34 19.51 -16.11
CA CYS A 105 -4.67 18.72 -14.94
C CYS A 105 -3.83 19.15 -13.74
N TYR A 106 -4.37 18.92 -12.54
CA TYR A 106 -3.53 18.81 -11.35
C TYR A 106 -2.89 17.42 -11.35
N SER A 107 -1.57 17.36 -11.34
CA SER A 107 -0.81 16.14 -11.54
C SER A 107 -1.05 15.10 -10.43
N PRO A 108 -1.52 13.88 -10.77
CA PRO A 108 -1.60 12.75 -9.84
C PRO A 108 -0.26 12.00 -9.70
N THR A 109 0.64 12.23 -10.67
CA THR A 109 2.01 11.74 -10.86
C THR A 109 2.65 12.57 -11.99
N ALA A 110 3.91 12.35 -12.35
CA ALA A 110 4.67 13.24 -13.24
C ALA A 110 5.52 12.50 -14.30
N GLU A 111 5.14 11.30 -14.75
CA GLU A 111 5.87 10.60 -15.83
C GLU A 111 5.96 11.45 -17.09
N GLU A 112 4.86 12.11 -17.50
CA GLU A 112 4.78 13.01 -18.65
C GLU A 112 5.73 14.20 -18.52
N ALA A 113 5.70 14.89 -17.37
CA ALA A 113 6.52 16.07 -17.14
C ALA A 113 8.01 15.71 -17.06
N ALA A 114 8.35 14.57 -16.46
CA ALA A 114 9.71 14.08 -16.38
C ALA A 114 10.25 13.69 -17.78
N ALA A 115 9.46 12.97 -18.57
CA ALA A 115 9.83 12.59 -19.93
C ALA A 115 10.00 13.81 -20.85
N GLU A 116 9.12 14.81 -20.73
CA GLU A 116 9.24 16.07 -21.47
C GLU A 116 10.51 16.85 -21.06
N PHE A 117 10.81 16.92 -19.77
CA PHE A 117 12.04 17.55 -19.29
C PHE A 117 13.28 16.81 -19.82
N ALA A 118 13.29 15.47 -19.75
CA ALA A 118 14.37 14.66 -20.28
C ALA A 118 14.57 14.86 -21.78
N ARG A 119 13.49 14.96 -22.56
CA ARG A 119 13.53 15.25 -24.00
C ARG A 119 14.21 16.58 -24.32
N GLN A 120 14.04 17.59 -23.48
CA GLN A 120 14.62 18.92 -23.70
C GLN A 120 16.10 18.99 -23.28
N GLU A 121 16.47 18.31 -22.18
CA GLU A 121 17.78 18.49 -21.53
C GLU A 121 18.79 17.37 -21.84
N ILE A 122 18.33 16.18 -22.23
CA ILE A 122 19.17 15.00 -22.46
C ILE A 122 19.21 14.69 -23.95
N ASN A 123 20.35 14.94 -24.58
CA ASN A 123 20.52 14.82 -26.04
C ASN A 123 21.56 13.76 -26.45
N SER A 124 22.38 13.28 -25.51
CA SER A 124 23.46 12.31 -25.77
C SER A 124 23.48 11.19 -24.75
N TYR A 125 23.80 9.98 -25.19
CA TYR A 125 24.01 8.83 -24.30
C TYR A 125 25.03 9.09 -23.17
N LYS A 126 25.99 10.02 -23.38
CA LYS A 126 27.00 10.39 -22.37
C LYS A 126 26.41 11.05 -21.12
N GLN A 127 25.18 11.56 -21.22
CA GLN A 127 24.44 12.12 -20.09
C GLN A 127 23.68 11.05 -19.32
N LEU A 128 23.57 9.81 -19.83
CA LEU A 128 22.84 8.72 -19.18
C LEU A 128 23.80 7.78 -18.45
N PRO A 129 23.38 7.13 -17.35
CA PRO A 129 22.05 7.23 -16.70
C PRO A 129 21.84 8.50 -15.87
N LEU A 130 20.57 8.89 -15.72
CA LEU A 130 20.14 9.94 -14.77
C LEU A 130 18.91 9.48 -13.99
N ASN A 131 18.80 9.91 -12.74
CA ASN A 131 17.62 9.67 -11.90
C ASN A 131 17.22 10.98 -11.22
N PHE A 132 16.05 11.52 -11.58
CA PHE A 132 15.51 12.73 -10.99
C PHE A 132 14.40 12.38 -10.00
N TYR A 133 14.29 13.09 -8.88
CA TYR A 133 13.16 12.93 -7.98
C TYR A 133 12.64 14.24 -7.46
N GLN A 134 11.40 14.27 -7.01
CA GLN A 134 10.81 15.42 -6.32
C GLN A 134 10.05 14.95 -5.09
N ILE A 135 9.86 15.85 -4.13
CA ILE A 135 8.91 15.68 -3.03
C ILE A 135 7.85 16.76 -3.16
N GLN A 136 6.68 16.39 -3.68
CA GLN A 136 5.69 17.34 -4.14
C GLN A 136 4.27 16.82 -3.93
N THR A 137 3.37 17.74 -3.59
CA THR A 137 1.93 17.48 -3.49
C THR A 137 1.37 16.96 -4.80
N LYS A 138 0.54 15.92 -4.71
CA LYS A 138 -0.20 15.30 -5.81
C LYS A 138 -1.69 15.42 -5.54
N PHE A 139 -2.48 15.34 -6.60
CA PHE A 139 -3.93 15.28 -6.49
C PHE A 139 -4.50 14.09 -7.27
N ARG A 140 -5.28 13.25 -6.59
CA ARG A 140 -6.10 12.20 -7.20
C ARG A 140 -7.53 12.39 -6.71
N ASP A 141 -8.49 12.57 -7.62
CA ASP A 141 -9.91 12.76 -7.23
C ASP A 141 -10.53 11.40 -6.87
N GLU A 142 -10.09 10.86 -5.75
CA GLU A 142 -10.56 9.59 -5.20
C GLU A 142 -12.07 9.64 -4.97
N ILE A 143 -12.79 8.65 -5.51
CA ILE A 143 -14.26 8.60 -5.48
C ILE A 143 -14.75 8.51 -4.03
N ARG A 144 -14.01 7.78 -3.19
CA ARG A 144 -14.30 7.61 -1.77
C ARG A 144 -13.04 7.85 -0.93
N PRO A 145 -12.68 9.12 -0.65
CA PRO A 145 -11.56 9.42 0.23
C PRO A 145 -11.90 8.93 1.64
N ARG A 146 -11.04 8.09 2.19
CA ARG A 146 -11.23 7.45 3.50
C ARG A 146 -9.91 7.36 4.25
N PHE A 147 -9.96 6.93 5.50
CA PHE A 147 -8.74 6.58 6.25
C PHE A 147 -7.76 7.74 6.48
N GLY A 148 -8.28 8.96 6.63
CA GLY A 148 -7.45 10.13 6.91
C GLY A 148 -6.51 10.46 5.75
N VAL A 149 -5.22 10.60 6.06
CA VAL A 149 -4.17 10.90 5.07
C VAL A 149 -3.69 9.67 4.29
N MET A 150 -4.13 8.45 4.64
CA MET A 150 -3.73 7.24 3.91
C MET A 150 -4.33 7.19 2.50
N ARG A 151 -5.58 7.65 2.37
CA ARG A 151 -6.32 7.68 1.11
C ARG A 151 -7.04 9.03 0.93
N ALA A 152 -6.24 10.08 0.92
CA ALA A 152 -6.63 11.45 0.67
C ALA A 152 -6.67 11.78 -0.84
N ARG A 153 -7.29 12.90 -1.19
CA ARG A 153 -7.27 13.43 -2.56
C ARG A 153 -6.02 14.25 -2.83
N GLU A 154 -5.65 15.08 -1.87
CA GLU A 154 -4.38 15.83 -1.89
C GLU A 154 -3.41 15.19 -0.90
N PHE A 155 -2.22 14.83 -1.36
CA PHE A 155 -1.24 14.12 -0.55
C PHE A 155 0.19 14.43 -0.99
N LEU A 156 1.13 14.34 -0.05
CA LEU A 156 2.56 14.52 -0.31
C LEU A 156 3.17 13.20 -0.75
N MET A 157 3.83 13.20 -1.90
CA MET A 157 4.51 12.06 -2.48
C MET A 157 5.94 12.44 -2.86
N LYS A 158 6.87 11.50 -2.65
CA LYS A 158 8.14 11.50 -3.36
C LYS A 158 7.97 10.67 -4.60
N ASP A 159 8.29 11.20 -5.77
CA ASP A 159 8.25 10.49 -7.04
C ASP A 159 9.56 10.72 -7.78
N ALA A 160 10.15 9.65 -8.29
CA ALA A 160 11.43 9.63 -8.98
C ALA A 160 11.30 8.97 -10.35
N TYR A 161 12.10 9.43 -11.31
CA TYR A 161 12.08 9.03 -12.71
C TYR A 161 13.51 8.90 -13.20
N SER A 162 13.89 7.69 -13.61
CA SER A 162 15.22 7.43 -14.14
C SER A 162 15.20 7.19 -15.64
N PHE A 163 16.27 7.56 -16.33
CA PHE A 163 16.43 7.52 -17.76
C PHE A 163 17.70 6.75 -18.11
N HIS A 164 17.57 5.82 -19.05
CA HIS A 164 18.58 4.81 -19.37
C HIS A 164 18.69 4.58 -20.87
N LEU A 165 19.86 4.12 -21.32
CA LEU A 165 20.04 3.71 -22.72
C LEU A 165 19.59 2.27 -22.95
N THR A 166 19.82 1.38 -21.98
CA THR A 166 19.56 -0.06 -22.12
C THR A 166 18.69 -0.60 -20.98
N ASP A 167 18.10 -1.77 -21.19
CA ASP A 167 17.26 -2.42 -20.19
C ASP A 167 18.10 -2.92 -18.99
N GLU A 168 19.37 -3.30 -19.20
CA GLU A 168 20.29 -3.69 -18.12
C GLU A 168 20.62 -2.50 -17.21
N ASP A 169 20.80 -1.32 -17.78
CA ASP A 169 21.06 -0.09 -17.04
C ASP A 169 19.85 0.33 -16.20
N MET A 170 18.65 0.19 -16.77
CA MET A 170 17.37 0.40 -16.08
C MET A 170 17.16 -0.62 -14.93
N ALA A 171 17.44 -1.90 -15.16
CA ALA A 171 17.33 -2.93 -14.15
C ALA A 171 18.29 -2.71 -12.97
N ARG A 172 19.52 -2.25 -13.24
CA ARG A 172 20.48 -1.86 -12.19
C ARG A 172 19.95 -0.71 -11.33
N GLU A 173 19.37 0.32 -11.95
CA GLU A 173 18.81 1.46 -11.22
C GLU A 173 17.55 1.10 -10.42
N TYR A 174 16.74 0.20 -10.96
CA TYR A 174 15.60 -0.39 -10.24
C TYR A 174 16.07 -1.07 -8.94
N ASP A 175 17.13 -1.88 -8.99
CA ASP A 175 17.71 -2.51 -7.80
C ASP A 175 18.31 -1.49 -6.81
N ASN A 176 18.93 -0.42 -7.32
CA ASN A 176 19.43 0.70 -6.52
C ASN A 176 18.28 1.39 -5.74
N MET A 177 17.16 1.66 -6.42
CA MET A 177 15.97 2.24 -5.80
C MET A 177 15.29 1.30 -4.81
N ARG A 178 15.19 0.01 -5.11
CA ARG A 178 14.72 -1.02 -4.16
C ARG A 178 15.57 -1.00 -2.88
N ALA A 179 16.90 -0.95 -3.02
CA ALA A 179 17.81 -0.87 -1.89
C ALA A 179 17.67 0.46 -1.13
N ALA A 180 17.47 1.58 -1.82
CA ALA A 180 17.22 2.88 -1.20
C ALA A 180 15.93 2.88 -0.36
N TYR A 181 14.85 2.30 -0.88
CA TYR A 181 13.57 2.23 -0.18
C TYR A 181 13.67 1.35 1.05
N THR A 182 14.36 0.21 0.91
CA THR A 182 14.66 -0.68 2.04
C THR A 182 15.37 0.09 3.17
N ARG A 183 16.38 0.91 2.84
CA ARG A 183 17.07 1.76 3.82
C ARG A 183 16.18 2.84 4.41
N ILE A 184 15.35 3.50 3.61
CA ILE A 184 14.38 4.51 4.07
C ILE A 184 13.47 3.90 5.14
N PHE A 185 12.77 2.80 4.82
CA PHE A 185 11.80 2.20 5.73
C PHE A 185 12.47 1.60 6.97
N THR A 186 13.67 1.04 6.83
CA THR A 186 14.49 0.59 7.96
C THR A 186 14.88 1.75 8.87
N ARG A 187 15.37 2.87 8.29
CA ARG A 187 15.73 4.08 9.04
C ARG A 187 14.54 4.77 9.67
N LEU A 188 13.33 4.60 9.13
CA LEU A 188 12.09 5.07 9.74
C LEU A 188 11.61 4.16 10.88
N GLY A 189 12.25 3.01 11.09
CA GLY A 189 11.91 2.05 12.15
C GLY A 189 10.59 1.32 11.92
N LEU A 190 10.25 1.05 10.65
CA LEU A 190 9.02 0.38 10.27
C LEU A 190 9.26 -1.11 10.02
N GLU A 191 8.31 -1.95 10.40
CA GLU A 191 8.24 -3.32 9.91
C GLU A 191 7.54 -3.33 8.54
N PHE A 192 8.27 -3.73 7.51
CA PHE A 192 7.80 -3.69 6.13
C PHE A 192 8.26 -4.91 5.31
N ARG A 193 7.61 -5.10 4.15
CA ARG A 193 7.96 -6.09 3.14
C ARG A 193 7.92 -5.47 1.74
N ALA A 194 8.90 -5.81 0.92
CA ALA A 194 8.84 -5.57 -0.52
C ALA A 194 8.19 -6.79 -1.18
N VAL A 195 7.15 -6.58 -1.99
CA VAL A 195 6.35 -7.64 -2.60
C VAL A 195 6.25 -7.44 -4.10
N GLN A 196 6.22 -8.51 -4.87
CA GLN A 196 5.92 -8.44 -6.30
C GLN A 196 4.47 -7.98 -6.52
N ALA A 197 4.26 -7.08 -7.47
CA ALA A 197 2.98 -6.43 -7.69
C ALA A 197 2.62 -6.32 -9.18
N ASP A 198 1.36 -5.96 -9.45
CA ASP A 198 0.90 -5.67 -10.80
C ASP A 198 1.32 -4.25 -11.23
N SER A 199 1.71 -4.08 -12.49
CA SER A 199 2.13 -2.77 -13.02
C SER A 199 0.95 -1.80 -13.25
N GLY A 200 -0.29 -2.30 -13.24
CA GLY A 200 -1.52 -1.50 -13.32
C GLY A 200 -1.57 -0.52 -14.49
N ALA A 201 -2.23 0.61 -14.27
CA ALA A 201 -2.40 1.68 -15.26
C ALA A 201 -1.12 2.51 -15.51
N ILE A 202 -0.09 2.36 -14.68
CA ILE A 202 1.22 2.98 -14.87
C ILE A 202 1.98 2.27 -16.01
N GLY A 203 1.74 0.96 -16.20
CA GLY A 203 2.39 0.11 -17.20
C GLY A 203 3.81 -0.29 -16.80
N GLY A 204 4.39 -1.29 -17.48
CA GLY A 204 5.76 -1.78 -17.22
C GLY A 204 5.86 -3.29 -17.02
N ASP A 205 7.07 -3.82 -17.14
CA ASP A 205 7.33 -5.28 -17.16
C ASP A 205 7.68 -5.86 -15.78
N ALA A 206 8.17 -5.04 -14.86
CA ALA A 206 8.53 -5.43 -13.51
C ALA A 206 8.12 -4.36 -12.49
N SER A 207 7.52 -4.81 -11.39
CA SER A 207 6.96 -3.93 -10.37
C SER A 207 7.04 -4.55 -8.96
N GLN A 208 7.43 -3.73 -7.98
CA GLN A 208 7.43 -4.12 -6.56
C GLN A 208 6.83 -3.03 -5.67
N GLU A 209 5.90 -3.44 -4.81
CA GLU A 209 5.31 -2.61 -3.77
C GLU A 209 6.06 -2.79 -2.45
N PHE A 210 6.11 -1.73 -1.64
CA PHE A 210 6.62 -1.74 -0.28
C PHE A 210 5.46 -1.52 0.68
N HIS A 211 5.23 -2.49 1.55
CA HIS A 211 4.10 -2.50 2.47
C HIS A 211 4.56 -2.44 3.91
N VAL A 212 4.04 -1.49 4.67
CA VAL A 212 4.12 -1.52 6.13
C VAL A 212 3.11 -2.55 6.63
N ILE A 213 3.55 -3.48 7.46
CA ILE A 213 2.70 -4.55 7.98
C ILE A 213 1.78 -3.97 9.05
N ALA A 214 0.47 -4.01 8.78
CA ALA A 214 -0.57 -3.51 9.66
C ALA A 214 -1.90 -4.19 9.35
N ALA A 215 -2.64 -4.62 10.38
CA ALA A 215 -3.93 -5.30 10.23
C ALA A 215 -4.98 -4.44 9.47
N SER A 216 -4.85 -3.12 9.54
CA SER A 216 -5.70 -2.14 8.84
C SER A 216 -5.31 -1.91 7.37
N GLY A 217 -4.25 -2.54 6.88
CA GLY A 217 -3.84 -2.48 5.48
C GLY A 217 -4.96 -2.88 4.52
N GLU A 218 -5.05 -2.22 3.36
CA GLU A 218 -6.05 -2.52 2.33
C GLU A 218 -5.63 -3.73 1.47
N ASP A 219 -4.32 -3.97 1.38
CA ASP A 219 -3.74 -5.01 0.52
C ASP A 219 -3.51 -6.31 1.29
N SER A 220 -3.75 -7.43 0.61
CA SER A 220 -3.43 -8.76 1.10
C SER A 220 -2.11 -9.20 0.50
N LEU A 221 -1.16 -9.55 1.35
CA LEU A 221 0.17 -10.00 0.97
C LEU A 221 0.28 -11.49 1.22
N ALA A 222 0.93 -12.22 0.30
CA ALA A 222 1.35 -13.59 0.50
C ALA A 222 2.88 -13.65 0.57
N PHE A 223 3.44 -14.33 1.57
CA PHE A 223 4.88 -14.52 1.71
C PHE A 223 5.24 -15.94 2.12
N SER A 224 6.39 -16.42 1.65
CA SER A 224 6.88 -17.76 1.96
C SER A 224 7.57 -17.79 3.33
N THR A 225 7.44 -18.92 4.03
CA THR A 225 8.21 -19.21 5.24
C THR A 225 9.64 -19.69 4.96
N ALA A 226 9.97 -20.05 3.71
CA ALA A 226 11.25 -20.64 3.34
C ALA A 226 12.20 -19.71 2.57
N SER A 227 11.70 -18.59 2.05
CA SER A 227 12.51 -17.61 1.29
C SER A 227 11.97 -16.19 1.42
N ASP A 228 12.63 -15.24 0.75
CA ASP A 228 12.17 -13.84 0.63
C ASP A 228 11.02 -13.65 -0.37
N TYR A 229 10.40 -14.75 -0.87
CA TYR A 229 9.23 -14.65 -1.72
C TYR A 229 8.11 -13.91 -0.99
N ALA A 230 7.69 -12.79 -1.57
CA ALA A 230 6.50 -12.06 -1.17
C ALA A 230 5.84 -11.43 -2.40
N ALA A 231 4.52 -11.48 -2.46
CA ALA A 231 3.71 -10.95 -3.55
C ALA A 231 2.39 -10.42 -3.01
N ASN A 232 1.82 -9.42 -3.70
CA ASN A 232 0.41 -9.09 -3.50
C ASN A 232 -0.43 -10.32 -3.88
N VAL A 233 -1.50 -10.64 -3.15
CA VAL A 233 -2.38 -11.79 -3.47
C VAL A 233 -2.92 -11.72 -4.91
N GLU A 234 -3.03 -10.51 -5.47
CA GLU A 234 -3.36 -10.28 -6.87
C GLU A 234 -2.37 -10.92 -7.86
N THR A 235 -1.10 -11.07 -7.49
CA THR A 235 -0.02 -11.65 -8.32
C THR A 235 0.60 -12.93 -7.73
N ALA A 236 0.32 -13.23 -6.46
CA ALA A 236 0.89 -14.37 -5.75
C ALA A 236 0.51 -15.70 -6.40
N SER A 237 1.43 -16.66 -6.49
CA SER A 237 1.17 -17.98 -7.02
C SER A 237 1.60 -19.06 -6.05
N ALA A 238 0.76 -20.10 -5.92
CA ALA A 238 1.10 -21.30 -5.18
C ALA A 238 1.94 -22.26 -6.05
N ALA A 239 2.57 -23.25 -5.42
CA ALA A 239 3.19 -24.35 -6.12
C ALA A 239 2.18 -25.08 -7.01
N LEU A 240 2.66 -25.67 -8.10
CA LEU A 240 1.81 -26.48 -8.98
C LEU A 240 1.13 -27.61 -8.20
N SER A 241 -0.14 -27.83 -8.55
CA SER A 241 -0.97 -28.91 -8.04
C SER A 241 -0.34 -30.27 -8.33
N ALA A 242 -0.68 -31.27 -7.52
CA ALA A 242 -0.31 -32.65 -7.81
C ALA A 242 -0.93 -33.11 -9.16
N PRO A 243 -0.35 -34.14 -9.80
CA PRO A 243 -0.96 -34.75 -10.99
C PRO A 243 -2.41 -35.16 -10.73
N ARG A 244 -3.23 -35.14 -11.81
CA ARG A 244 -4.65 -35.51 -11.74
C ARG A 244 -4.83 -36.89 -11.11
N ALA A 245 -5.69 -36.99 -10.11
CA ALA A 245 -6.02 -38.25 -9.46
C ALA A 245 -6.72 -39.22 -10.41
N GLU A 246 -6.67 -40.52 -10.11
CA GLU A 246 -7.39 -41.53 -10.89
C GLU A 246 -8.91 -41.38 -10.72
N VAL A 247 -9.65 -41.69 -11.78
CA VAL A 247 -11.12 -41.62 -11.81
C VAL A 247 -11.71 -42.78 -11.00
N GLY A 248 -12.50 -42.47 -9.97
CA GLY A 248 -13.10 -43.46 -9.06
C GLY A 248 -14.63 -43.49 -9.07
N GLU A 249 -15.31 -42.45 -9.55
CA GLU A 249 -16.77 -42.32 -9.45
C GLU A 249 -17.44 -42.15 -10.84
N ALA A 250 -18.62 -42.73 -11.01
CA ALA A 250 -19.46 -42.47 -12.18
C ALA A 250 -20.24 -41.17 -12.01
N MET A 251 -20.34 -40.37 -13.08
CA MET A 251 -21.12 -39.13 -13.04
C MET A 251 -22.59 -39.43 -12.79
N ARG A 252 -23.17 -38.75 -11.79
CA ARG A 252 -24.60 -38.83 -11.48
C ARG A 252 -25.12 -37.50 -10.98
N GLN A 253 -26.41 -37.26 -11.18
CA GLN A 253 -27.10 -36.08 -10.67
C GLN A 253 -27.55 -36.30 -9.21
N VAL A 254 -27.52 -35.23 -8.42
CA VAL A 254 -27.98 -35.17 -7.04
C VAL A 254 -28.89 -33.97 -6.82
N GLU A 255 -29.87 -34.13 -5.95
CA GLU A 255 -30.74 -33.04 -5.53
C GLU A 255 -30.04 -32.18 -4.47
N THR A 256 -30.06 -30.87 -4.73
CA THR A 256 -29.52 -29.79 -3.90
C THR A 256 -30.50 -28.62 -3.93
N PRO A 257 -31.76 -28.81 -3.46
CA PRO A 257 -32.87 -27.92 -3.79
C PRO A 257 -32.68 -26.49 -3.29
N THR A 258 -31.91 -26.29 -2.22
CA THR A 258 -31.69 -24.97 -1.60
C THR A 258 -30.22 -24.55 -1.57
N GLN A 259 -29.28 -25.46 -1.81
CA GLN A 259 -27.84 -25.22 -1.70
C GLN A 259 -27.35 -24.53 -2.96
N LYS A 260 -26.92 -23.26 -2.84
CA LYS A 260 -26.43 -22.44 -3.95
C LYS A 260 -24.94 -22.10 -3.84
N THR A 261 -24.30 -22.43 -2.72
CA THR A 261 -22.88 -22.22 -2.48
C THR A 261 -22.14 -23.56 -2.47
N CYS A 262 -20.85 -23.54 -2.80
CA CYS A 262 -20.02 -24.75 -2.76
C CYS A 262 -19.93 -25.33 -1.34
N GLU A 263 -19.90 -24.46 -0.34
CA GLU A 263 -19.89 -24.78 1.08
C GLU A 263 -21.15 -25.55 1.47
N ASP A 264 -22.33 -25.05 1.09
CA ASP A 264 -23.61 -25.71 1.40
C ASP A 264 -23.74 -27.06 0.67
N VAL A 265 -23.26 -27.14 -0.57
CA VAL A 265 -23.27 -28.38 -1.37
C VAL A 265 -22.32 -29.41 -0.77
N ALA A 266 -21.10 -29.01 -0.41
CA ALA A 266 -20.12 -29.88 0.23
C ALA A 266 -20.64 -30.42 1.56
N GLN A 267 -21.27 -29.56 2.37
CA GLN A 267 -21.88 -29.93 3.64
C GLN A 267 -23.03 -30.92 3.46
N LEU A 268 -23.95 -30.67 2.51
CA LEU A 268 -25.08 -31.56 2.24
C LEU A 268 -24.61 -32.95 1.80
N LEU A 269 -23.59 -33.00 0.95
CA LEU A 269 -23.07 -34.25 0.39
C LEU A 269 -22.07 -34.96 1.33
N GLY A 270 -21.66 -34.32 2.42
CA GLY A 270 -20.67 -34.87 3.36
C GLY A 270 -19.28 -35.04 2.74
N ILE A 271 -18.88 -34.13 1.85
CA ILE A 271 -17.59 -34.16 1.13
C ILE A 271 -16.72 -32.96 1.50
N ALA A 272 -15.42 -33.06 1.20
CA ALA A 272 -14.50 -31.93 1.33
C ALA A 272 -14.82 -30.83 0.30
N LEU A 273 -14.71 -29.56 0.70
CA LEU A 273 -14.96 -28.40 -0.17
C LEU A 273 -14.07 -28.41 -1.43
N GLN A 274 -12.86 -28.98 -1.32
CA GLN A 274 -11.92 -29.18 -2.41
C GLN A 274 -12.46 -30.07 -3.55
N ARG A 275 -13.51 -30.87 -3.30
CA ARG A 275 -14.17 -31.67 -4.33
C ARG A 275 -15.20 -30.90 -5.14
N THR A 276 -15.64 -29.74 -4.68
CA THR A 276 -16.59 -28.89 -5.42
C THR A 276 -15.85 -27.89 -6.32
N VAL A 277 -16.51 -27.43 -7.38
CA VAL A 277 -15.98 -26.45 -8.33
C VAL A 277 -16.99 -25.31 -8.51
N LYS A 278 -16.52 -24.08 -8.34
CA LYS A 278 -17.27 -22.84 -8.60
C LYS A 278 -17.20 -22.50 -10.08
N SER A 279 -18.35 -22.18 -10.66
CA SER A 279 -18.48 -21.72 -12.04
C SER A 279 -18.78 -20.22 -12.07
N VAL A 280 -17.85 -19.42 -12.60
CA VAL A 280 -17.98 -17.96 -12.73
C VAL A 280 -18.16 -17.61 -14.20
N ALA A 281 -19.32 -17.03 -14.53
CA ALA A 281 -19.68 -16.67 -15.90
C ALA A 281 -19.25 -15.25 -16.24
N VAL A 282 -18.46 -15.09 -17.30
CA VAL A 282 -18.00 -13.80 -17.80
C VAL A 282 -18.30 -13.63 -19.29
N MET A 283 -18.35 -12.38 -19.72
CA MET A 283 -18.58 -11.99 -21.10
C MET A 283 -17.41 -11.16 -21.61
N THR A 284 -16.98 -11.46 -22.83
CA THR A 284 -15.98 -10.68 -23.57
C THR A 284 -16.49 -10.31 -24.96
N GLU A 285 -15.71 -9.53 -25.71
CA GLU A 285 -16.03 -9.27 -27.12
C GLU A 285 -16.10 -10.55 -27.97
N ALA A 286 -15.37 -11.59 -27.57
CA ALA A 286 -15.35 -12.89 -28.26
C ALA A 286 -16.51 -13.82 -27.84
N GLY A 287 -17.23 -13.51 -26.76
CA GLY A 287 -18.40 -14.25 -26.31
C GLY A 287 -18.36 -14.70 -24.85
N PHE A 288 -19.22 -15.66 -24.52
CA PHE A 288 -19.42 -16.19 -23.17
C PHE A 288 -18.29 -17.14 -22.76
N VAL A 289 -17.75 -16.93 -21.56
CA VAL A 289 -16.70 -17.76 -20.98
C VAL A 289 -17.09 -18.22 -19.58
N LEU A 290 -16.90 -19.51 -19.30
CA LEU A 290 -17.10 -20.10 -17.99
C LEU A 290 -15.74 -20.35 -17.33
N VAL A 291 -15.48 -19.65 -16.23
CA VAL A 291 -14.25 -19.75 -15.44
C VAL A 291 -14.49 -20.69 -14.27
N LEU A 292 -13.61 -21.68 -14.10
CA LEU A 292 -13.75 -22.71 -13.06
C LEU A 292 -12.63 -22.62 -12.03
N VAL A 293 -12.99 -22.49 -10.75
CA VAL A 293 -12.06 -22.57 -9.61
C VAL A 293 -12.56 -23.58 -8.58
N ARG A 294 -11.67 -24.13 -7.74
CA ARG A 294 -12.07 -25.07 -6.68
C ARG A 294 -12.98 -24.38 -5.65
N GLY A 295 -13.82 -25.16 -4.96
CA GLY A 295 -14.81 -24.65 -4.02
C GLY A 295 -14.27 -23.81 -2.87
N ASP A 296 -13.04 -24.08 -2.43
CA ASP A 296 -12.32 -23.35 -1.38
C ASP A 296 -11.49 -22.17 -1.93
N HIS A 297 -11.55 -21.94 -3.25
CA HIS A 297 -10.85 -20.84 -3.91
C HIS A 297 -11.83 -19.76 -4.38
N ALA A 298 -11.25 -18.60 -4.70
CA ALA A 298 -11.95 -17.46 -5.29
C ALA A 298 -11.20 -17.02 -6.56
N VAL A 299 -11.95 -16.60 -7.58
CA VAL A 299 -11.38 -16.07 -8.83
C VAL A 299 -10.59 -14.80 -8.51
N ASN A 300 -9.40 -14.71 -9.06
CA ASN A 300 -8.57 -13.52 -9.04
C ASN A 300 -8.83 -12.73 -10.32
N GLU A 301 -9.42 -11.54 -10.18
CA GLU A 301 -9.85 -10.73 -11.31
C GLU A 301 -8.68 -10.23 -12.17
N ILE A 302 -7.55 -9.90 -11.53
CA ILE A 302 -6.33 -9.40 -12.18
C ILE A 302 -5.70 -10.51 -13.04
N LYS A 303 -5.53 -11.71 -12.46
CA LYS A 303 -5.00 -12.86 -13.20
C LYS A 303 -5.94 -13.28 -14.33
N LEU A 304 -7.26 -13.26 -14.09
CA LEU A 304 -8.24 -13.60 -15.11
C LEU A 304 -8.16 -12.64 -16.30
N GLY A 305 -8.02 -11.34 -16.06
CA GLY A 305 -7.88 -10.33 -17.12
C GLY A 305 -6.62 -10.48 -17.98
N LYS A 306 -5.59 -11.17 -17.47
CA LYS A 306 -4.35 -11.47 -18.21
C LYS A 306 -4.44 -12.72 -19.10
N VAL A 307 -5.49 -13.53 -18.95
CA VAL A 307 -5.71 -14.69 -19.81
C VAL A 307 -6.07 -14.22 -21.22
N ALA A 308 -5.49 -14.85 -22.24
CA ALA A 308 -5.70 -14.47 -23.63
C ALA A 308 -7.20 -14.39 -23.99
N GLY A 309 -7.63 -13.23 -24.51
CA GLY A 309 -9.01 -12.94 -24.89
C GLY A 309 -9.95 -12.61 -23.73
N LEU A 310 -9.43 -12.45 -22.49
CA LEU A 310 -10.20 -12.02 -21.31
C LEU A 310 -9.85 -10.61 -20.82
N ALA A 311 -9.00 -9.87 -21.52
CA ALA A 311 -8.77 -8.46 -21.18
C ALA A 311 -10.08 -7.66 -21.29
N GLY A 312 -10.40 -6.86 -20.26
CA GLY A 312 -11.62 -6.04 -20.23
C GLY A 312 -12.94 -6.81 -20.15
N TYR A 313 -12.91 -8.06 -19.66
CA TYR A 313 -14.15 -8.84 -19.44
C TYR A 313 -15.11 -8.14 -18.48
N ARG A 314 -16.38 -8.51 -18.55
CA ARG A 314 -17.39 -8.20 -17.52
C ARG A 314 -18.07 -9.45 -17.01
N MET A 315 -18.69 -9.38 -15.84
CA MET A 315 -19.58 -10.43 -15.38
C MET A 315 -20.75 -10.61 -16.36
N ALA A 316 -21.12 -11.86 -16.62
CA ALA A 316 -22.32 -12.16 -17.39
C ALA A 316 -23.57 -11.80 -16.56
N ASN A 317 -24.59 -11.25 -17.21
CA ASN A 317 -25.88 -11.00 -16.55
C ASN A 317 -26.75 -12.27 -16.55
N GLU A 318 -27.84 -12.28 -15.77
CA GLU A 318 -28.71 -13.45 -15.65
C GLU A 318 -29.32 -13.91 -16.97
N ALA A 319 -29.63 -12.98 -17.88
CA ALA A 319 -30.20 -13.33 -19.19
C ALA A 319 -29.18 -14.07 -20.06
N GLU A 320 -27.92 -13.60 -20.07
CA GLU A 320 -26.81 -14.23 -20.77
C GLU A 320 -26.46 -15.60 -20.18
N ILE A 321 -26.45 -15.70 -18.85
CA ILE A 321 -26.24 -16.96 -18.13
C ILE A 321 -27.32 -17.97 -18.51
N ARG A 322 -28.60 -17.56 -18.49
CA ARG A 322 -29.71 -18.45 -18.87
C ARG A 322 -29.64 -18.86 -20.34
N ASP A 323 -29.24 -17.96 -21.24
CA ASP A 323 -29.13 -18.25 -22.67
C ASP A 323 -28.02 -19.27 -22.99
N HIS A 324 -26.90 -19.23 -22.26
CA HIS A 324 -25.74 -20.10 -22.52
C HIS A 324 -25.75 -21.38 -21.68
N LEU A 325 -26.18 -21.29 -20.42
CA LEU A 325 -26.13 -22.41 -19.48
C LEU A 325 -27.50 -23.02 -19.21
N GLY A 326 -28.60 -22.36 -19.57
CA GLY A 326 -29.95 -22.89 -19.38
C GLY A 326 -30.46 -22.83 -17.93
N CYS A 327 -29.70 -22.23 -17.01
CA CYS A 327 -29.99 -22.27 -15.57
C CYS A 327 -29.70 -20.94 -14.87
N GLU A 328 -30.21 -20.78 -13.65
CA GLU A 328 -29.91 -19.66 -12.75
C GLU A 328 -28.60 -19.86 -11.96
N PRO A 329 -27.97 -18.77 -11.49
CA PRO A 329 -26.83 -18.84 -10.57
C PRO A 329 -27.08 -19.72 -9.34
N GLY A 330 -26.05 -20.47 -8.95
CA GLY A 330 -26.10 -21.44 -7.84
C GLY A 330 -26.15 -22.90 -8.29
N PHE A 331 -26.48 -23.18 -9.55
CA PHE A 331 -26.52 -24.54 -10.13
C PHE A 331 -25.79 -24.62 -11.47
N LEU A 332 -24.82 -23.73 -11.69
CA LEU A 332 -24.10 -23.58 -12.95
C LEU A 332 -22.92 -24.55 -13.06
N GLY A 333 -22.74 -25.16 -14.22
CA GLY A 333 -21.58 -26.03 -14.49
C GLY A 333 -21.19 -26.10 -15.96
N PRO A 334 -20.02 -26.69 -16.26
CA PRO A 334 -19.51 -26.84 -17.62
C PRO A 334 -20.14 -28.01 -18.40
N VAL A 335 -20.98 -28.84 -17.77
CA VAL A 335 -21.59 -30.02 -18.38
C VAL A 335 -23.00 -29.71 -18.85
N ASN A 336 -23.41 -30.23 -20.02
CA ASN A 336 -24.76 -30.05 -20.59
C ASN A 336 -25.18 -28.58 -20.72
N THR A 337 -24.28 -27.71 -21.19
CA THR A 337 -24.59 -26.30 -21.42
C THR A 337 -25.59 -26.13 -22.58
N ALA A 338 -26.45 -25.11 -22.51
CA ALA A 338 -27.46 -24.85 -23.55
C ALA A 338 -26.84 -24.40 -24.89
N ARG A 339 -25.67 -23.76 -24.84
CA ARG A 339 -24.84 -23.38 -25.99
C ARG A 339 -23.39 -23.81 -25.75
N PRO A 340 -22.57 -23.95 -26.81
CA PRO A 340 -21.13 -24.07 -26.64
C PRO A 340 -20.58 -22.87 -25.87
N VAL A 341 -19.76 -23.15 -24.85
CA VAL A 341 -19.10 -22.12 -24.04
C VAL A 341 -17.60 -22.37 -24.05
N ARG A 342 -16.81 -21.31 -24.01
CA ARG A 342 -15.38 -21.42 -23.74
C ARG A 342 -15.17 -21.69 -22.25
N VAL A 343 -14.37 -22.70 -21.90
CA VAL A 343 -14.06 -23.06 -20.52
C VAL A 343 -12.62 -22.70 -20.19
N VAL A 344 -12.45 -21.87 -19.16
CA VAL A 344 -11.15 -21.56 -18.56
C VAL A 344 -11.11 -22.19 -17.19
N ALA A 345 -10.21 -23.15 -16.97
CA ALA A 345 -10.08 -23.82 -15.69
C ALA A 345 -8.81 -23.37 -14.96
N ASP A 346 -8.95 -23.13 -13.65
CA ASP A 346 -7.80 -23.02 -12.78
C ASP A 346 -6.97 -24.31 -12.77
N ARG A 347 -5.66 -24.19 -12.55
CA ARG A 347 -4.72 -25.31 -12.47
C ARG A 347 -5.18 -26.40 -11.51
N ASP A 348 -5.72 -26.02 -10.35
CA ASP A 348 -6.23 -27.00 -9.38
C ASP A 348 -7.45 -27.75 -9.91
N VAL A 349 -8.37 -27.07 -10.61
CA VAL A 349 -9.56 -27.71 -11.20
C VAL A 349 -9.18 -28.63 -12.36
N ALA A 350 -8.21 -28.24 -13.19
CA ALA A 350 -7.70 -29.08 -14.27
C ALA A 350 -7.07 -30.38 -13.73
N ALA A 351 -6.55 -30.36 -12.50
CA ALA A 351 -6.00 -31.52 -11.79
C ALA A 351 -7.04 -32.30 -10.96
N LEU A 352 -8.31 -31.89 -10.90
CA LEU A 352 -9.33 -32.64 -10.18
C LEU A 352 -9.82 -33.88 -10.96
N ALA A 353 -10.23 -34.88 -10.19
CA ALA A 353 -11.05 -36.00 -10.61
C ALA A 353 -12.26 -36.12 -9.67
N ASP A 354 -13.34 -36.73 -10.16
CA ASP A 354 -14.59 -36.97 -9.42
C ASP A 354 -15.17 -35.72 -8.74
N PHE A 355 -15.09 -34.58 -9.41
CA PHE A 355 -15.49 -33.30 -8.84
C PHE A 355 -17.00 -33.06 -8.93
N VAL A 356 -17.47 -32.05 -8.20
CA VAL A 356 -18.87 -31.65 -8.11
C VAL A 356 -19.06 -30.28 -8.75
N VAL A 357 -20.01 -30.18 -9.68
CA VAL A 357 -20.40 -28.93 -10.36
C VAL A 357 -21.91 -28.81 -10.41
N GLY A 358 -22.42 -27.60 -10.65
CA GLY A 358 -23.84 -27.41 -10.95
C GLY A 358 -24.27 -28.21 -12.17
N ALA A 359 -25.50 -28.74 -12.16
CA ALA A 359 -26.00 -29.59 -13.25
C ALA A 359 -26.60 -28.80 -14.43
N ASN A 360 -26.59 -27.47 -14.37
CA ASN A 360 -27.38 -26.59 -15.25
C ASN A 360 -28.89 -26.91 -15.20
N VAL A 361 -29.35 -27.42 -14.06
CA VAL A 361 -30.76 -27.69 -13.76
C VAL A 361 -31.04 -27.19 -12.34
N PRO A 362 -32.05 -26.33 -12.13
CA PRO A 362 -32.34 -25.75 -10.83
C PRO A 362 -32.48 -26.80 -9.73
N GLY A 363 -31.85 -26.56 -8.58
CA GLY A 363 -31.94 -27.44 -7.42
C GLY A 363 -31.14 -28.74 -7.56
N THR A 364 -30.19 -28.85 -8.50
CA THR A 364 -29.40 -30.07 -8.67
C THR A 364 -27.93 -29.81 -9.01
N HIS A 365 -27.07 -30.75 -8.63
CA HIS A 365 -25.65 -30.79 -8.97
C HIS A 365 -25.28 -32.12 -9.62
N LEU A 366 -24.15 -32.17 -10.31
CA LEU A 366 -23.51 -33.39 -10.79
C LEU A 366 -22.35 -33.73 -9.87
N VAL A 367 -22.25 -34.99 -9.46
CA VAL A 367 -21.13 -35.52 -8.65
C VAL A 367 -20.38 -36.58 -9.46
N GLY A 368 -19.09 -36.75 -9.15
CA GLY A 368 -18.24 -37.70 -9.86
C GLY A 368 -17.91 -37.26 -11.28
N VAL A 369 -17.87 -35.95 -11.57
CA VAL A 369 -17.58 -35.39 -12.90
C VAL A 369 -16.09 -35.49 -13.20
N ASN A 370 -15.75 -35.87 -14.43
CA ASN A 370 -14.37 -36.06 -14.88
C ASN A 370 -14.12 -35.52 -16.29
N TRP A 371 -13.02 -34.77 -16.43
CA TRP A 371 -12.45 -34.33 -17.70
C TRP A 371 -12.22 -35.50 -18.67
N GLY A 372 -12.41 -35.26 -19.96
CA GLY A 372 -12.29 -36.24 -21.04
C GLY A 372 -13.46 -37.23 -21.15
N ARG A 373 -13.99 -37.70 -20.01
CA ARG A 373 -15.12 -38.66 -19.95
C ARG A 373 -16.47 -37.96 -20.07
N ASP A 374 -16.72 -36.98 -19.21
CA ASP A 374 -18.04 -36.33 -19.08
C ASP A 374 -18.11 -34.96 -19.77
N LEU A 375 -16.95 -34.33 -19.95
CA LEU A 375 -16.77 -33.05 -20.63
C LEU A 375 -15.36 -32.97 -21.26
N PRO A 376 -15.17 -32.21 -22.36
CA PRO A 376 -13.85 -32.00 -22.96
C PRO A 376 -12.87 -31.38 -21.98
N GLU A 377 -11.56 -31.56 -22.22
CA GLU A 377 -10.53 -30.81 -21.51
C GLU A 377 -10.75 -29.28 -21.63
N PRO A 378 -10.33 -28.47 -20.64
CA PRO A 378 -10.51 -27.02 -20.69
C PRO A 378 -9.86 -26.41 -21.94
N ASP A 379 -10.52 -25.40 -22.55
CA ASP A 379 -9.94 -24.64 -23.66
C ASP A 379 -8.68 -23.88 -23.23
N THR A 380 -8.61 -23.50 -21.95
CA THR A 380 -7.43 -22.84 -21.38
C THR A 380 -7.26 -23.26 -19.92
N VAL A 381 -6.06 -23.71 -19.56
CA VAL A 381 -5.64 -23.90 -18.17
C VAL A 381 -4.74 -22.73 -17.77
N ALA A 382 -5.12 -22.00 -16.74
CA ALA A 382 -4.40 -20.81 -16.27
C ALA A 382 -4.45 -20.70 -14.74
N ASP A 383 -3.54 -19.92 -14.14
CA ASP A 383 -3.69 -19.51 -12.74
C ASP A 383 -4.69 -18.35 -12.71
N VAL A 384 -5.88 -18.60 -12.19
CA VAL A 384 -6.99 -17.62 -12.18
C VAL A 384 -7.60 -17.45 -10.80
N ARG A 385 -6.89 -17.89 -9.75
CA ARG A 385 -7.37 -17.86 -8.36
C ARG A 385 -6.47 -17.05 -7.43
N ASN A 386 -7.01 -16.67 -6.29
CA ASN A 386 -6.22 -16.20 -5.16
C ASN A 386 -5.54 -17.38 -4.46
N VAL A 387 -4.36 -17.13 -3.89
CA VAL A 387 -3.73 -18.06 -2.94
C VAL A 387 -4.45 -18.05 -1.60
N ILE A 388 -4.39 -19.16 -0.86
CA ILE A 388 -4.94 -19.26 0.50
C ILE A 388 -3.82 -19.53 1.51
N GLU A 389 -4.02 -19.14 2.77
CA GLU A 389 -3.03 -19.36 3.83
C GLU A 389 -2.77 -20.87 4.03
N GLY A 390 -1.49 -21.24 4.19
CA GLY A 390 -1.07 -22.63 4.39
C GLY A 390 -0.75 -23.38 3.10
N GLU A 391 -0.95 -22.79 1.91
CA GLU A 391 -0.57 -23.43 0.65
C GLU A 391 0.94 -23.57 0.52
N ARG A 392 1.37 -24.60 -0.22
CA ARG A 392 2.79 -24.78 -0.52
C ARG A 392 3.25 -23.70 -1.50
N ALA A 393 4.28 -22.96 -1.14
CA ALA A 393 4.98 -22.04 -2.03
C ALA A 393 5.87 -22.80 -3.02
N ALA A 394 6.18 -22.21 -4.18
CA ALA A 394 6.98 -22.87 -5.22
C ALA A 394 8.43 -23.19 -4.79
N ASP A 395 8.93 -22.48 -3.78
CA ASP A 395 10.24 -22.68 -3.15
C ASP A 395 10.25 -23.80 -2.10
N GLY A 396 9.11 -24.48 -1.88
CA GLY A 396 8.95 -25.54 -0.89
C GLY A 396 8.52 -25.08 0.50
N GLY A 397 8.39 -23.78 0.73
CA GLY A 397 7.83 -23.21 1.96
C GLY A 397 6.31 -23.25 2.02
N GLU A 398 5.77 -22.58 3.03
CA GLU A 398 4.34 -22.37 3.24
C GLU A 398 3.99 -20.89 3.00
N LEU A 399 2.90 -20.62 2.30
CA LEU A 399 2.38 -19.27 2.08
C LEU A 399 1.63 -18.78 3.32
N ARG A 400 2.12 -17.70 3.90
CA ARG A 400 1.46 -16.92 4.96
C ARG A 400 0.83 -15.68 4.39
N LEU A 401 -0.32 -15.29 4.95
CA LEU A 401 -1.02 -14.08 4.55
C LEU A 401 -0.87 -12.99 5.62
N ALA A 402 -0.64 -11.75 5.18
CA ALA A 402 -0.66 -10.57 6.03
C ALA A 402 -1.40 -9.42 5.34
N ARG A 403 -1.74 -8.40 6.12
CA ARG A 403 -2.30 -7.14 5.61
C ARG A 403 -1.21 -6.08 5.57
N GLY A 404 -1.18 -5.32 4.48
CA GLY A 404 -0.16 -4.32 4.20
C GLY A 404 -0.76 -2.96 3.85
N ILE A 405 -0.10 -1.90 4.29
CA ILE A 405 -0.33 -0.54 3.79
C ILE A 405 0.78 -0.23 2.78
N GLU A 406 0.43 -0.13 1.50
CA GLU A 406 1.36 0.25 0.44
C GLU A 406 1.90 1.66 0.69
N VAL A 407 3.18 1.78 1.02
CA VAL A 407 3.87 3.06 1.30
C VAL A 407 4.84 3.48 0.21
N GLY A 408 5.17 2.57 -0.71
CA GLY A 408 5.98 2.89 -1.87
C GLY A 408 5.90 1.83 -2.96
N HIS A 409 6.32 2.19 -4.16
CA HIS A 409 6.20 1.35 -5.36
C HIS A 409 7.32 1.68 -6.33
N VAL A 410 7.99 0.67 -6.87
CA VAL A 410 9.04 0.79 -7.88
C VAL A 410 8.63 0.08 -9.18
N PHE A 411 8.89 0.69 -10.33
CA PHE A 411 8.48 0.20 -11.65
C PHE A 411 9.60 0.30 -12.68
N GLN A 412 9.68 -0.70 -13.56
CA GLN A 412 10.39 -0.60 -14.84
C GLN A 412 9.38 -0.28 -15.94
N LEU A 413 9.34 0.98 -16.40
CA LEU A 413 8.36 1.46 -17.38
C LEU A 413 8.73 1.12 -18.83
N GLY A 414 9.98 0.73 -19.08
CA GLY A 414 10.49 0.54 -20.42
C GLY A 414 10.47 1.85 -21.22
N SER A 415 10.10 1.80 -22.49
CA SER A 415 10.14 2.97 -23.38
C SER A 415 8.78 3.65 -23.60
N GLN A 416 7.69 3.23 -22.96
CA GLN A 416 6.33 3.65 -23.35
C GLN A 416 6.13 5.18 -23.33
N TYR A 417 6.57 5.86 -22.27
CA TYR A 417 6.43 7.31 -22.11
C TYR A 417 7.42 8.07 -23.01
N ALA A 418 8.68 7.65 -22.99
CA ALA A 418 9.73 8.23 -23.81
C ALA A 418 9.42 8.11 -25.31
N GLN A 419 8.83 7.01 -25.75
CA GLN A 419 8.41 6.81 -27.13
C GLN A 419 7.25 7.72 -27.51
N ALA A 420 6.21 7.79 -26.66
CA ALA A 420 5.04 8.65 -26.88
C ALA A 420 5.42 10.14 -26.98
N LEU A 421 6.39 10.58 -26.16
CA LEU A 421 6.85 11.96 -26.10
C LEU A 421 8.12 12.22 -26.94
N GLN A 422 8.65 11.23 -27.66
CA GLN A 422 9.87 11.35 -28.46
C GLN A 422 11.13 11.77 -27.66
N ALA A 423 11.20 11.35 -26.39
CA ALA A 423 12.37 11.53 -25.55
C ALA A 423 13.49 10.56 -25.99
N THR A 424 14.39 11.07 -26.84
CA THR A 424 15.43 10.29 -27.53
C THR A 424 16.82 10.89 -27.31
N VAL A 425 17.85 10.05 -27.46
CA VAL A 425 19.26 10.47 -27.43
C VAL A 425 20.00 9.92 -28.64
N ILE A 426 21.15 10.52 -28.97
CA ILE A 426 22.11 9.90 -29.88
C ILE A 426 22.95 8.88 -29.10
N ASP A 427 22.98 7.63 -29.57
CA ASP A 427 23.73 6.52 -29.00
C ASP A 427 25.24 6.55 -29.37
N GLU A 428 25.99 5.59 -28.85
CA GLU A 428 27.43 5.44 -29.11
C GLU A 428 27.79 5.22 -30.59
N ASN A 429 26.83 4.76 -31.40
CA ASN A 429 26.98 4.51 -32.83
C ASN A 429 26.47 5.67 -33.69
N GLY A 430 26.05 6.79 -33.08
CA GLY A 430 25.49 7.94 -33.77
C GLY A 430 24.04 7.76 -34.23
N LYS A 431 23.32 6.77 -33.69
CA LYS A 431 21.91 6.50 -34.02
C LYS A 431 20.98 7.09 -32.97
N VAL A 432 19.77 7.44 -33.39
CA VAL A 432 18.71 7.88 -32.48
C VAL A 432 18.20 6.65 -31.71
N ALA A 433 18.23 6.73 -30.38
CA ALA A 433 17.71 5.71 -29.47
C ALA A 433 16.66 6.33 -28.55
N VAL A 434 15.56 5.60 -28.31
CA VAL A 434 14.53 5.99 -27.34
C VAL A 434 15.01 5.63 -25.94
N MET A 435 14.88 6.56 -24.99
CA MET A 435 15.27 6.30 -23.60
C MET A 435 14.37 5.23 -22.96
N LYS A 436 14.96 4.40 -22.09
CA LYS A 436 14.24 3.52 -21.17
C LYS A 436 14.01 4.25 -19.86
N MET A 437 12.87 4.01 -19.20
CA MET A 437 12.45 4.74 -18.01
C MET A 437 12.12 3.80 -16.84
N GLY A 438 12.54 4.18 -15.64
CA GLY A 438 12.00 3.66 -14.38
C GLY A 438 11.21 4.75 -13.66
N CYS A 439 10.24 4.36 -12.82
CA CYS A 439 9.60 5.29 -11.89
C CYS A 439 9.42 4.72 -10.49
N TYR A 440 9.52 5.58 -9.48
CA TYR A 440 9.65 5.17 -8.09
C TYR A 440 8.89 6.13 -7.15
N GLY A 441 7.78 5.68 -6.59
CA GLY A 441 6.87 6.45 -5.72
C GLY A 441 6.97 6.09 -4.23
N ILE A 442 6.88 7.08 -3.34
CA ILE A 442 6.70 6.90 -1.88
C ILE A 442 5.64 7.89 -1.41
N GLY A 443 4.61 7.40 -0.73
CA GLY A 443 3.59 8.23 -0.09
C GLY A 443 4.08 8.81 1.23
N ILE A 444 4.76 9.97 1.20
CA ILE A 444 5.35 10.60 2.40
C ILE A 444 4.31 10.85 3.49
N SER A 445 3.16 11.41 3.09
CA SER A 445 2.03 11.64 3.99
C SER A 445 1.41 10.33 4.53
N ARG A 446 1.36 9.29 3.70
CA ARG A 446 0.84 7.96 4.05
C ARG A 446 1.75 7.26 5.06
N ILE A 447 3.07 7.39 4.95
CA ILE A 447 4.04 6.82 5.92
C ILE A 447 3.72 7.27 7.35
N VAL A 448 3.38 8.54 7.55
CA VAL A 448 3.09 9.06 8.90
C VAL A 448 1.92 8.32 9.54
N ALA A 449 0.85 8.06 8.78
CA ALA A 449 -0.29 7.31 9.27
C ALA A 449 0.03 5.81 9.42
N ALA A 450 0.75 5.22 8.47
CA ALA A 450 1.16 3.81 8.52
C ALA A 450 2.02 3.51 9.77
N ALA A 451 2.92 4.43 10.13
CA ALA A 451 3.70 4.31 11.36
C ALA A 451 2.82 4.30 12.62
N ILE A 452 1.75 5.10 12.66
CA ILE A 452 0.81 5.11 13.79
C ILE A 452 -0.05 3.84 13.80
N GLU A 453 -0.50 3.33 12.65
CA GLU A 453 -1.23 2.05 12.58
C GLU A 453 -0.40 0.91 13.16
N GLN A 454 0.89 0.87 12.86
CA GLN A 454 1.81 -0.13 13.40
C GLN A 454 2.20 0.12 14.87
N ASN A 455 2.26 1.38 15.30
CA ASN A 455 2.82 1.76 16.60
C ASN A 455 1.88 2.70 17.39
N HIS A 456 0.95 2.10 18.14
CA HIS A 456 0.06 2.81 19.05
C HIS A 456 -0.37 1.92 20.22
N ASP A 457 -0.93 2.55 21.25
CA ASP A 457 -1.66 1.90 22.34
C ASP A 457 -2.92 2.71 22.70
N ASP A 458 -3.61 2.33 23.78
CA ASP A 458 -4.81 3.01 24.25
C ASP A 458 -4.56 4.46 24.68
N ALA A 459 -3.34 4.79 25.11
CA ALA A 459 -2.96 6.15 25.54
C ALA A 459 -2.62 7.06 24.35
N GLY A 460 -2.12 6.50 23.25
CA GLY A 460 -1.95 7.20 21.98
C GLY A 460 -0.82 6.69 21.12
N ILE A 461 -0.11 7.61 20.47
CA ILE A 461 0.91 7.27 19.48
C ILE A 461 2.18 6.76 20.15
N ILE A 462 2.87 5.80 19.53
CA ILE A 462 4.23 5.38 19.89
C ILE A 462 5.11 5.59 18.66
N TRP A 463 5.92 6.65 18.64
CA TRP A 463 6.74 6.91 17.47
C TRP A 463 8.00 6.03 17.43
N PRO A 464 8.38 5.49 16.27
CA PRO A 464 9.78 5.22 15.99
C PRO A 464 10.60 6.50 16.22
N ALA A 465 11.74 6.40 16.91
CA ALA A 465 12.52 7.58 17.33
C ALA A 465 12.80 8.59 16.20
N PRO A 466 13.12 8.18 14.95
CA PRO A 466 13.38 9.11 13.84
C PRO A 466 12.17 9.94 13.39
N MET A 467 10.96 9.48 13.71
CA MET A 467 9.70 10.14 13.33
C MET A 467 9.11 10.99 14.45
N ALA A 468 9.54 10.79 15.70
CA ALA A 468 8.98 11.48 16.85
C ALA A 468 9.06 13.02 16.70
N PRO A 469 8.00 13.78 17.03
CA PRO A 469 8.01 15.23 16.88
C PRO A 469 9.08 15.87 17.77
N TRP A 470 9.31 15.33 18.97
CA TRP A 470 10.47 15.62 19.80
C TRP A 470 10.96 14.31 20.38
N GLN A 471 12.23 14.24 20.75
CA GLN A 471 12.80 13.09 21.46
C GLN A 471 12.41 13.15 22.95
N VAL A 472 12.43 14.35 23.53
CA VAL A 472 12.22 14.57 24.96
C VAL A 472 11.19 15.67 25.20
N VAL A 473 10.34 15.48 26.20
CA VAL A 473 9.54 16.56 26.79
C VAL A 473 9.84 16.72 28.27
N VAL A 474 10.15 17.96 28.64
CA VAL A 474 10.31 18.41 30.02
C VAL A 474 8.94 18.90 30.51
N CYS A 475 8.40 18.26 31.53
CA CYS A 475 7.12 18.60 32.16
C CYS A 475 7.36 19.28 33.50
N VAL A 476 6.69 20.41 33.74
CA VAL A 476 6.85 21.18 34.98
C VAL A 476 5.73 20.88 35.96
N ILE A 477 6.07 20.42 37.17
CA ILE A 477 5.13 20.34 38.30
C ILE A 477 5.55 21.36 39.35
N ASN A 478 4.83 22.49 39.39
CA ASN A 478 5.16 23.62 40.24
C ASN A 478 3.91 24.25 40.91
N PRO A 479 3.24 23.54 41.84
CA PRO A 479 2.02 24.04 42.47
C PRO A 479 2.25 25.28 43.35
N LYS A 480 3.46 25.47 43.92
CA LYS A 480 3.78 26.63 44.76
C LYS A 480 4.35 27.82 43.97
N GLN A 481 4.44 27.71 42.65
CA GLN A 481 5.02 28.74 41.77
C GLN A 481 6.46 29.12 42.17
N ASP A 482 7.25 28.13 42.62
CA ASP A 482 8.66 28.34 42.96
C ASP A 482 9.45 28.73 41.69
N PRO A 483 10.10 29.90 41.65
CA PRO A 483 10.93 30.33 40.52
C PRO A 483 12.09 29.37 40.23
N GLN A 484 12.59 28.64 41.22
CA GLN A 484 13.70 27.70 41.05
C GLN A 484 13.29 26.52 40.15
N VAL A 485 12.06 26.04 40.26
CA VAL A 485 11.54 24.95 39.42
C VAL A 485 11.45 25.37 37.95
N ILE A 486 10.99 26.60 37.70
CA ILE A 486 10.90 27.15 36.34
C ILE A 486 12.30 27.34 35.75
N ALA A 487 13.23 27.89 36.54
CA ALA A 487 14.61 28.09 36.12
C ALA A 487 15.31 26.75 35.80
N ALA A 488 15.13 25.73 36.65
CA ALA A 488 15.71 24.41 36.43
C ALA A 488 15.13 23.71 35.19
N ALA A 489 13.82 23.83 34.94
CA ALA A 489 13.21 23.28 33.73
C ALA A 489 13.67 23.98 32.45
N GLY A 490 13.86 25.30 32.50
CA GLY A 490 14.47 26.07 31.41
C GLY A 490 15.92 25.65 31.15
N ALA A 491 16.74 25.55 32.20
CA ALA A 491 18.13 25.13 32.09
C ALA A 491 18.25 23.72 31.50
N LEU A 492 17.41 22.77 31.95
CA LEU A 492 17.39 21.42 31.41
C LEU A 492 17.04 21.41 29.91
N LEU A 493 16.06 22.21 29.48
CA LEU A 493 15.72 22.35 28.06
C LEU A 493 16.91 22.85 27.24
N ASP A 494 17.61 23.88 27.74
CA ASP A 494 18.75 24.49 27.06
C ASP A 494 19.91 23.50 26.94
N GLU A 495 20.18 22.73 27.99
CA GLU A 495 21.24 21.70 28.01
C GLU A 495 20.93 20.53 27.07
N LEU A 496 19.69 20.03 27.06
CA LEU A 496 19.27 19.00 26.10
C LEU A 496 19.44 19.49 24.66
N THR A 497 19.04 20.74 24.40
CA THR A 497 19.17 21.35 23.07
C THR A 497 20.65 21.51 22.68
N ALA A 498 21.51 21.93 23.62
CA ALA A 498 22.96 22.05 23.40
C ALA A 498 23.63 20.69 23.11
N ALA A 499 23.07 19.59 23.63
CA ALA A 499 23.50 18.23 23.33
C ALA A 499 22.95 17.69 21.98
N GLY A 500 22.21 18.51 21.22
CA GLY A 500 21.60 18.10 19.95
C GLY A 500 20.32 17.27 20.10
N ILE A 501 19.79 17.15 21.32
CA ILE A 501 18.54 16.42 21.59
C ILE A 501 17.37 17.35 21.30
N GLU A 502 16.46 16.91 20.44
CA GLU A 502 15.25 17.67 20.14
C GLU A 502 14.27 17.62 21.32
N ALA A 503 14.25 18.70 22.11
CA ALA A 503 13.45 18.77 23.32
C ALA A 503 12.33 19.83 23.27
N ALA A 504 11.23 19.51 23.95
CA ALA A 504 10.14 20.43 24.25
C ALA A 504 10.02 20.65 25.77
N LEU A 505 9.49 21.81 26.17
CA LEU A 505 9.14 22.14 27.55
C LEU A 505 7.64 22.40 27.61
N ASP A 506 6.92 21.63 28.41
CA ASP A 506 5.53 21.87 28.72
C ASP A 506 5.39 22.90 29.85
N ASP A 507 5.33 24.17 29.45
CA ASP A 507 5.15 25.33 30.31
C ASP A 507 3.72 25.91 30.25
N ARG A 508 2.73 25.10 29.81
CA ARG A 508 1.33 25.53 29.64
C ARG A 508 0.56 25.71 30.95
N GLY A 509 1.13 25.28 32.09
CA GLY A 509 0.49 25.38 33.40
C GLY A 509 -0.68 24.41 33.61
N LEU A 510 -0.71 23.29 32.86
CA LEU A 510 -1.74 22.26 32.99
C LEU A 510 -1.58 21.46 34.29
N ARG A 511 -2.69 20.88 34.76
CA ARG A 511 -2.65 19.89 35.86
C ARG A 511 -1.88 18.64 35.41
N PRO A 512 -1.09 17.99 36.29
CA PRO A 512 -0.23 16.86 35.92
C PRO A 512 -0.93 15.77 35.11
N GLY A 513 -2.14 15.35 35.51
CA GLY A 513 -2.88 14.32 34.78
C GLY A 513 -3.23 14.70 33.33
N ALA A 514 -3.63 15.95 33.08
CA ALA A 514 -3.94 16.42 31.72
C ALA A 514 -2.66 16.61 30.90
N MET A 515 -1.61 17.16 31.52
CA MET A 515 -0.29 17.32 30.90
C MET A 515 0.27 15.97 30.43
N PHE A 516 0.26 14.97 31.31
CA PHE A 516 0.78 13.64 30.99
C PHE A 516 -0.05 12.92 29.93
N ALA A 517 -1.38 13.02 30.00
CA ALA A 517 -2.26 12.46 28.97
C ALA A 517 -2.00 13.09 27.59
N ASP A 518 -1.74 14.40 27.51
CA ASP A 518 -1.31 15.03 26.26
C ASP A 518 0.01 14.43 25.77
N MET A 519 1.04 14.35 26.63
CA MET A 519 2.35 13.85 26.20
C MET A 519 2.33 12.39 25.75
N GLU A 520 1.51 11.56 26.39
CA GLU A 520 1.27 10.17 26.01
C GLU A 520 0.52 10.07 24.67
N LEU A 521 -0.50 10.94 24.47
CA LEU A 521 -1.23 11.03 23.20
C LEU A 521 -0.33 11.43 22.03
N LEU A 522 0.56 12.41 22.24
CA LEU A 522 1.52 12.89 21.26
C LEU A 522 2.62 11.88 20.92
N GLY A 523 2.87 10.93 21.83
CA GLY A 523 3.85 9.87 21.65
C GLY A 523 5.30 10.31 21.79
N ILE A 524 5.59 11.36 22.57
CA ILE A 524 6.97 11.81 22.78
C ILE A 524 7.74 10.70 23.53
N PRO A 525 8.86 10.18 22.98
CA PRO A 525 9.51 8.96 23.48
C PRO A 525 9.99 9.05 24.94
N HIS A 526 10.41 10.23 25.38
CA HIS A 526 10.93 10.43 26.72
C HIS A 526 10.25 11.60 27.42
N ARG A 527 9.68 11.34 28.60
CA ARG A 527 9.13 12.36 29.50
C ARG A 527 10.06 12.54 30.69
N VAL A 528 10.39 13.79 31.00
CA VAL A 528 11.19 14.17 32.16
C VAL A 528 10.40 15.18 32.98
N VAL A 529 10.21 14.94 34.27
CA VAL A 529 9.47 15.83 35.16
C VAL A 529 10.43 16.60 36.06
N VAL A 530 10.27 17.91 36.08
CA VAL A 530 10.96 18.81 37.00
C VAL A 530 9.95 19.27 38.06
N SER A 531 10.29 19.02 39.34
CA SER A 531 9.44 19.35 40.48
C SER A 531 10.27 19.79 41.68
N GLU A 532 9.63 20.49 42.62
CA GLU A 532 10.25 20.90 43.90
C GLU A 532 10.91 19.71 44.63
N ARG A 533 10.20 18.57 44.69
CA ARG A 533 10.68 17.35 45.35
C ARG A 533 11.89 16.76 44.62
N GLY A 534 11.86 16.74 43.29
CA GLY A 534 12.97 16.26 42.48
C GLY A 534 14.23 17.12 42.69
N LEU A 535 14.07 18.45 42.65
CA LEU A 535 15.19 19.37 42.86
C LEU A 535 15.80 19.26 44.26
N ALA A 536 14.97 19.12 45.30
CA ALA A 536 15.45 18.90 46.66
C ALA A 536 16.24 17.58 46.81
N ALA A 537 15.91 16.56 46.01
CA ALA A 537 16.60 15.27 45.97
C ALA A 537 17.77 15.22 44.97
N GLY A 538 17.97 16.27 44.17
CA GLY A 538 18.98 16.28 43.10
C GLY A 538 18.65 15.37 41.90
N THR A 539 17.37 15.05 41.69
CA THR A 539 16.91 14.08 40.67
C THR A 539 15.78 14.62 39.80
N PHE A 540 15.61 14.01 38.64
CA PHE A 540 14.48 14.17 37.72
C PHE A 540 13.68 12.87 37.64
N GLU A 541 12.35 12.95 37.61
CA GLU A 541 11.52 11.77 37.32
C GLU A 541 11.50 11.55 35.81
N TYR A 542 11.99 10.41 35.35
CA TYR A 542 12.06 9.99 33.96
C TYR A 542 11.07 8.86 33.69
N ARG A 543 10.43 8.89 32.51
CA ARG A 543 9.64 7.79 31.98
C ARG A 543 9.76 7.72 30.47
N ALA A 544 10.12 6.55 29.93
CA ALA A 544 9.98 6.27 28.50
C ALA A 544 8.50 6.06 28.14
N ARG A 545 8.08 6.43 26.93
CA ARG A 545 6.68 6.33 26.47
C ARG A 545 6.09 4.92 26.60
N THR A 546 6.93 3.90 26.47
CA THR A 546 6.57 2.48 26.56
C THR A 546 6.81 1.86 27.94
N ALA A 547 7.36 2.62 28.91
CA ALA A 547 7.64 2.10 30.24
C ALA A 547 6.39 2.09 31.14
N GLU A 548 6.23 1.02 31.92
CA GLU A 548 5.14 0.88 32.88
C GLU A 548 5.26 1.87 34.05
N ALA A 549 6.47 2.11 34.53
CA ALA A 549 6.76 2.94 35.69
C ALA A 549 7.79 4.04 35.39
N ALA A 550 7.73 5.11 36.18
CA ALA A 550 8.74 6.15 36.19
C ALA A 550 9.88 5.80 37.17
N GLU A 551 11.06 6.36 36.93
CA GLU A 551 12.24 6.23 37.77
C GLU A 551 12.84 7.61 38.07
N ASN A 552 13.55 7.75 39.20
CA ASN A 552 14.26 8.99 39.51
C ASN A 552 15.72 8.86 39.08
N LEU A 553 16.17 9.76 38.23
CA LEU A 553 17.55 9.81 37.73
C LEU A 553 18.21 11.10 38.19
N ASP A 554 19.49 11.03 38.57
CA ASP A 554 20.29 12.23 38.60
C ASP A 554 20.55 12.74 37.18
N LYS A 555 21.18 13.91 37.07
CA LYS A 555 21.44 14.54 35.77
C LYS A 555 22.29 13.64 34.86
N SER A 556 23.34 13.01 35.39
CA SER A 556 24.21 12.13 34.59
C SER A 556 23.44 10.93 34.05
N GLY A 557 22.67 10.27 34.92
CA GLY A 557 21.84 9.12 34.56
C GLY A 557 20.76 9.47 33.54
N LEU A 558 20.18 10.66 33.62
CA LEU A 558 19.22 11.15 32.63
C LEU A 558 19.86 11.26 31.24
N PHE A 559 21.01 11.94 31.12
CA PHE A 559 21.69 12.08 29.82
C PHE A 559 22.15 10.73 29.27
N SER A 560 22.72 9.86 30.12
CA SER A 560 23.08 8.49 29.72
C SER A 560 21.89 7.66 29.24
N ARG A 561 20.67 7.96 29.68
CA ARG A 561 19.45 7.29 29.21
C ARG A 561 18.98 7.80 27.85
N LEU A 562 19.22 9.08 27.55
CA LEU A 562 18.76 9.74 26.34
C LEU A 562 19.73 9.58 25.14
N GLU A 563 20.98 9.20 25.42
CA GLU A 563 22.01 8.93 24.40
C GLU A 563 21.98 7.49 23.85
N ARG A 564 21.17 6.61 24.44
CA ARG A 564 20.95 5.22 23.99
C ARG A 564 19.75 5.15 23.05
#